data_AF-A0A363T4U7-F1
#
_entry.id   AF-A0A363T4U7-F1
#
_cell.length_a   1.000
_cell.length_b   1.000
_cell.length_c   1.000
_cell.angle_alpha   90.00
_cell.angle_beta   90.00
_cell.angle_gamma   90.00
#
_symmetry.space_group_name_H-M   'P 1'
#
loop_
_entity.id
_entity.type
_entity.pdbx_description
1 polymer ?
#
loop_
_entity_poly.entity_id
_entity_poly.type
_entity_poly.pdbx_seq_one_letter_code
_entity_poly.pdbx_strand_id
1 'polypeptide(L)'
;MAKLTIDNTLLSSLLDDIAPLVSYATGWELQLHSLHSRVLPKEHGYEEILIGRFQHLGIQGWDEIMPDFLERMIEFLIEENTLAAYMSGAGEIVVIRENVDDSNMDGLRLILAHELVHRSQHMADGSIFSHLDNLLRQAIMEMQSDTTNILRVRLIFEQMQPIMTLLESHAAYIQGFLKQTYFPDARVETHFNIASLLMRLIGMPKIAQYTDGIPQVAAAAKSGNIESLYAGFGS
;
A
#
# COMPACT_ATOMS: atom_id res chain seq x y z
N MET A 1 18.64 25.11 -11.67
CA MET A 1 19.21 24.02 -10.85
C MET A 1 18.97 22.72 -11.59
N ALA A 2 19.91 21.78 -11.58
CA ALA A 2 19.70 20.47 -12.18
C ALA A 2 18.69 19.69 -11.31
N LYS A 3 17.68 19.07 -11.94
CA LYS A 3 16.70 18.21 -11.27
C LYS A 3 17.43 17.00 -10.67
N LEU A 4 17.19 16.66 -9.41
CA LEU A 4 17.72 15.44 -8.81
C LEU A 4 17.18 14.25 -9.62
N THR A 5 18.05 13.31 -9.99
CA THR A 5 17.60 12.10 -10.66
C THR A 5 17.13 11.10 -9.61
N ILE A 6 15.85 10.74 -9.65
CA ILE A 6 15.31 9.66 -8.83
C ILE A 6 15.62 8.34 -9.54
N ASP A 7 16.60 7.60 -9.00
CA ASP A 7 17.07 6.31 -9.51
C ASP A 7 17.18 5.27 -8.38
N ASN A 8 17.53 4.03 -8.75
CA ASN A 8 17.64 2.93 -7.80
C ASN A 8 18.73 3.15 -6.73
N THR A 9 19.78 3.91 -7.06
CA THR A 9 20.87 4.21 -6.12
C THR A 9 20.36 5.14 -5.02
N LEU A 10 19.66 6.21 -5.41
CA LEU A 10 19.03 7.11 -4.46
C LEU A 10 17.99 6.37 -3.63
N LEU A 11 17.12 5.59 -4.26
CA LEU A 11 16.10 4.82 -3.55
C LEU A 11 16.71 3.90 -2.48
N SER A 12 17.73 3.12 -2.84
CA SER A 12 18.43 2.24 -1.89
C SER A 12 19.00 3.03 -0.71
N SER A 13 19.67 4.15 -0.99
CA SER A 13 20.24 5.01 0.06
C SER A 13 19.16 5.55 1.01
N LEU A 14 18.01 5.97 0.49
CA LEU A 14 16.91 6.47 1.33
C LEU A 14 16.30 5.36 2.17
N LEU A 15 16.13 4.16 1.61
CA LEU A 15 15.62 3.01 2.36
C LEU A 15 16.56 2.64 3.51
N ASP A 16 17.88 2.63 3.27
CA ASP A 16 18.89 2.39 4.30
C ASP A 16 18.84 3.44 5.43
N ASP A 17 18.60 4.71 5.09
CA ASP A 17 18.49 5.80 6.06
C ASP A 17 17.20 5.69 6.92
N ILE A 18 16.09 5.28 6.32
CA ILE A 18 14.76 5.30 6.95
C ILE A 18 14.45 4.02 7.72
N ALA A 19 14.94 2.88 7.24
CA ALA A 19 14.63 1.58 7.81
C ALA A 19 14.93 1.47 9.32
N PRO A 20 16.06 1.98 9.85
CA PRO A 20 16.29 2.00 11.30
C PRO A 20 15.22 2.77 12.08
N LEU A 21 14.71 3.88 11.52
CA LEU A 21 13.66 4.68 12.16
C LEU A 21 12.32 3.93 12.20
N VAL A 22 11.98 3.23 11.12
CA VAL A 22 10.76 2.41 11.04
C VAL A 22 10.86 1.20 11.98
N SER A 23 11.97 0.48 11.98
CA SER A 23 12.19 -0.63 12.92
C SER A 23 12.16 -0.17 14.37
N TYR A 24 12.73 1.00 14.69
CA TYR A 24 12.63 1.57 16.03
C TYR A 24 11.19 1.92 16.40
N ALA A 25 10.46 2.59 15.52
CA ALA A 25 9.10 3.05 15.79
C ALA A 25 8.07 1.91 15.89
N THR A 26 8.26 0.84 15.10
CA THR A 26 7.37 -0.33 15.09
C THR A 26 7.78 -1.43 16.07
N GLY A 27 9.07 -1.50 16.42
CA GLY A 27 9.63 -2.63 17.17
C GLY A 27 9.79 -3.91 16.33
N TRP A 28 9.57 -3.85 15.02
CA TRP A 28 9.60 -4.99 14.12
C TRP A 28 10.80 -4.98 13.18
N GLU A 29 11.28 -6.17 12.83
CA GLU A 29 12.34 -6.33 11.83
C GLU A 29 11.78 -6.22 10.41
N LEU A 30 12.46 -5.45 9.57
CA LEU A 30 12.07 -5.23 8.17
C LEU A 30 12.59 -6.33 7.22
N GLN A 31 13.60 -7.09 7.65
CA GLN A 31 14.33 -8.07 6.83
C GLN A 31 14.78 -7.48 5.48
N LEU A 32 15.48 -6.34 5.51
CA LEU A 32 15.87 -5.59 4.30
C LEU A 32 16.66 -6.40 3.26
N HIS A 33 17.41 -7.41 3.70
CA HIS A 33 18.19 -8.29 2.81
C HIS A 33 17.32 -9.07 1.80
N SER A 34 16.02 -9.20 2.05
CA SER A 34 15.06 -9.84 1.15
C SER A 34 14.03 -8.85 0.58
N LEU A 35 14.22 -7.55 0.82
CA LEU A 35 13.40 -6.50 0.22
C LEU A 35 14.01 -6.10 -1.12
N HIS A 36 13.21 -6.19 -2.18
CA HIS A 36 13.56 -5.60 -3.47
C HIS A 36 13.07 -4.15 -3.53
N SER A 37 13.77 -3.32 -4.30
CA SER A 37 13.33 -1.95 -4.56
C SER A 37 13.71 -1.50 -5.95
N ARG A 38 12.80 -0.83 -6.65
CA ARG A 38 13.08 -0.24 -7.97
C ARG A 38 12.28 1.01 -8.23
N VAL A 39 12.88 1.88 -9.04
CA VAL A 39 12.26 3.09 -9.58
C VAL A 39 11.70 2.77 -10.97
N LEU A 40 10.43 3.11 -11.18
CA LEU A 40 9.71 2.89 -12.43
C LEU A 40 9.40 4.21 -13.12
N PRO A 41 9.38 4.21 -14.46
CA PRO A 41 8.75 5.31 -15.17
C PRO A 41 7.22 5.23 -14.97
N LYS A 42 6.57 6.40 -15.00
CA LYS A 42 5.14 6.56 -14.76
C LYS A 42 4.26 5.67 -15.63
N GLU A 43 4.58 5.57 -16.92
CA GLU A 43 3.85 4.76 -17.91
C GLU A 43 3.86 3.25 -17.62
N HIS A 44 4.66 2.78 -16.67
CA HIS A 44 4.65 1.38 -16.23
C HIS A 44 3.94 1.20 -14.88
N GLY A 45 3.45 2.29 -14.27
CA GLY A 45 2.85 2.24 -12.93
C GLY A 45 1.63 1.33 -12.87
N TYR A 46 0.72 1.44 -13.85
CA TYR A 46 -0.46 0.57 -13.93
C TYR A 46 -0.09 -0.91 -14.09
N GLU A 47 0.77 -1.22 -15.05
CA GLU A 47 1.17 -2.59 -15.38
C GLU A 47 1.90 -3.27 -14.21
N GLU A 48 2.85 -2.57 -13.59
CA GLU A 48 3.71 -3.16 -12.57
C GLU A 48 3.01 -3.28 -11.21
N ILE A 49 2.15 -2.32 -10.88
CA ILE A 49 1.47 -2.28 -9.57
C ILE A 49 0.17 -3.07 -9.59
N LEU A 50 -0.71 -2.82 -10.55
CA LEU A 50 -2.02 -3.48 -10.56
C LEU A 50 -1.97 -4.82 -11.27
N ILE A 51 -1.51 -4.84 -12.52
CA ILE A 51 -1.47 -6.07 -13.32
C ILE A 51 -0.46 -7.04 -12.72
N GLY A 52 0.72 -6.57 -12.30
CA GLY A 52 1.72 -7.38 -11.60
C GLY A 52 1.16 -8.03 -10.33
N ARG A 53 0.36 -7.30 -9.54
CA ARG A 53 -0.34 -7.88 -8.38
C ARG A 53 -1.32 -8.97 -8.79
N PHE A 54 -2.15 -8.73 -9.80
CA PHE A 54 -3.12 -9.73 -10.28
C PHE A 54 -2.45 -10.99 -10.82
N GLN A 55 -1.36 -10.85 -11.58
CA GLN A 55 -0.56 -11.99 -12.03
C GLN A 55 -0.03 -12.81 -10.85
N HIS A 56 0.46 -12.15 -9.79
CA HIS A 56 0.95 -12.82 -8.59
C HIS A 56 -0.16 -13.59 -7.85
N LEU A 57 -1.39 -13.10 -7.92
CA LEU A 57 -2.57 -13.74 -7.35
C LEU A 57 -3.20 -14.82 -8.26
N GLY A 58 -2.62 -15.04 -9.46
CA GLY A 58 -3.16 -15.96 -10.45
C GLY A 58 -4.47 -15.47 -11.08
N ILE A 59 -4.73 -14.17 -11.05
CA ILE A 59 -5.87 -13.54 -11.70
C ILE A 59 -5.49 -13.29 -13.18
N GLN A 60 -6.30 -13.81 -14.08
CA GLN A 60 -6.16 -13.66 -15.54
C GLN A 60 -7.42 -13.01 -16.12
N GLY A 61 -7.32 -12.37 -17.29
CA GLY A 61 -8.48 -11.79 -17.98
C GLY A 61 -9.07 -10.55 -17.31
N TRP A 62 -8.26 -9.76 -16.60
CA TRP A 62 -8.69 -8.49 -16.00
C TRP A 62 -9.17 -7.49 -17.06
N ASP A 63 -8.42 -7.42 -18.15
CA ASP A 63 -8.67 -6.69 -19.38
C ASP A 63 -10.00 -7.09 -20.05
N GLU A 64 -10.44 -8.34 -19.90
CA GLU A 64 -11.69 -8.81 -20.50
C GLU A 64 -12.95 -8.40 -19.71
N ILE A 65 -12.80 -8.07 -18.41
CA ILE A 65 -13.93 -7.76 -17.51
C ILE A 65 -14.17 -6.26 -17.41
N MET A 66 -13.08 -5.48 -17.51
CA MET A 66 -13.14 -4.05 -17.27
C MET A 66 -13.50 -3.32 -18.57
N PRO A 67 -14.58 -2.50 -18.60
CA PRO A 67 -14.81 -1.62 -19.72
C PRO A 67 -13.59 -0.72 -19.97
N ASP A 68 -13.16 -0.57 -21.23
CA ASP A 68 -11.98 0.22 -21.64
C ASP A 68 -11.88 1.60 -20.98
N PHE A 69 -13.02 2.27 -20.79
CA PHE A 69 -13.06 3.58 -20.13
C PHE A 69 -12.68 3.50 -18.65
N LEU A 70 -13.16 2.49 -17.93
CA LEU A 70 -12.83 2.29 -16.53
C LEU A 70 -11.37 1.86 -16.37
N GLU A 71 -10.87 1.01 -17.27
CA GLU A 71 -9.46 0.65 -17.28
C GLU A 71 -8.55 1.88 -17.43
N ARG A 72 -8.81 2.72 -18.43
CA ARG A 72 -8.04 3.97 -18.63
C ARG A 72 -8.14 4.94 -17.47
N MET A 73 -9.29 5.00 -16.80
CA MET A 73 -9.42 5.80 -15.59
C MET A 73 -8.55 5.26 -14.45
N ILE A 74 -8.47 3.93 -14.30
CA ILE A 74 -7.63 3.29 -13.28
C ILE A 74 -6.16 3.53 -13.57
N GLU A 75 -5.75 3.29 -14.81
CA GLU A 75 -4.41 3.54 -15.32
C GLU A 75 -4.00 4.98 -14.97
N PHE A 76 -4.78 5.97 -15.43
CA PHE A 76 -4.54 7.38 -15.12
C PHE A 76 -4.45 7.67 -13.62
N LEU A 77 -5.33 7.07 -12.81
CA LEU A 77 -5.31 7.29 -11.36
C LEU A 77 -4.05 6.71 -10.71
N ILE A 78 -3.63 5.51 -11.10
CA ILE A 78 -2.40 4.89 -10.57
C ILE A 78 -1.19 5.70 -11.02
N GLU A 79 -1.09 5.98 -12.31
CA GLU A 79 0.05 6.66 -12.91
C GLU A 79 0.22 8.08 -12.42
N GLU A 80 -0.85 8.85 -12.20
CA GLU A 80 -0.72 10.25 -11.78
C GLU A 80 -0.66 10.45 -10.26
N ASN A 81 -1.04 9.46 -9.44
CA ASN A 81 -1.19 9.68 -7.99
C ASN A 81 -0.35 8.72 -7.13
N THR A 82 0.20 7.64 -7.71
CA THR A 82 1.02 6.71 -6.93
C THR A 82 2.46 7.18 -6.87
N LEU A 83 2.95 7.48 -5.68
CA LEU A 83 4.35 7.89 -5.47
C LEU A 83 5.24 6.67 -5.24
N ALA A 84 4.79 5.79 -4.36
CA ALA A 84 5.42 4.52 -4.08
C ALA A 84 4.34 3.50 -3.68
N ALA A 85 4.69 2.22 -3.72
CA ALA A 85 3.84 1.14 -3.23
C ALA A 85 4.68 -0.04 -2.74
N TYR A 86 4.31 -0.60 -1.61
CA TYR A 86 4.79 -1.91 -1.16
C TYR A 86 3.95 -3.04 -1.75
N MET A 87 4.63 -3.93 -2.48
CA MET A 87 4.08 -5.10 -3.14
C MET A 87 4.40 -6.34 -2.31
N SER A 88 3.47 -6.75 -1.42
CA SER A 88 3.67 -7.89 -0.51
C SER A 88 4.02 -9.19 -1.23
N GLY A 89 3.31 -9.52 -2.31
CA GLY A 89 3.55 -10.75 -3.09
C GLY A 89 4.95 -10.83 -3.71
N ALA A 90 5.50 -9.69 -4.14
CA ALA A 90 6.85 -9.63 -4.70
C ALA A 90 7.94 -9.34 -3.65
N GLY A 91 7.56 -8.96 -2.42
CA GLY A 91 8.51 -8.46 -1.44
C GLY A 91 9.26 -7.21 -1.93
N GLU A 92 8.56 -6.31 -2.63
CA GLU A 92 9.18 -5.21 -3.37
C GLU A 92 8.58 -3.84 -2.99
N ILE A 93 9.39 -2.79 -2.94
CA ILE A 93 8.93 -1.40 -2.98
C ILE A 93 9.19 -0.83 -4.37
N VAL A 94 8.14 -0.32 -5.01
CA VAL A 94 8.26 0.43 -6.26
C VAL A 94 8.05 1.92 -6.03
N VAL A 95 8.78 2.75 -6.75
CA VAL A 95 8.64 4.23 -6.72
C VAL A 95 8.44 4.75 -8.14
N ILE A 96 7.42 5.58 -8.35
CA ILE A 96 7.16 6.20 -9.65
C ILE A 96 7.98 7.49 -9.78
N ARG A 97 8.99 7.46 -10.66
CA ARG A 97 10.01 8.52 -10.79
C ARG A 97 9.40 9.90 -10.99
N GLU A 98 8.47 10.02 -11.92
CA GLU A 98 7.94 11.31 -12.39
C GLU A 98 7.01 11.96 -11.37
N ASN A 99 6.41 11.16 -10.47
CA ASN A 99 5.50 11.68 -9.44
C ASN A 99 6.27 12.24 -8.24
N VAL A 100 7.55 11.88 -8.09
CA VAL A 100 8.39 12.36 -7.00
C VAL A 100 8.88 13.79 -7.27
N ASP A 101 8.60 14.69 -6.34
CA ASP A 101 9.16 16.04 -6.29
C ASP A 101 10.53 16.02 -5.60
N ASP A 102 11.58 16.29 -6.38
CA ASP A 102 12.96 16.32 -5.90
C ASP A 102 13.27 17.50 -4.97
N SER A 103 12.41 18.53 -4.94
CA SER A 103 12.51 19.61 -3.96
C SER A 103 11.99 19.22 -2.57
N ASN A 104 11.41 18.02 -2.44
CA ASN A 104 10.72 17.55 -1.25
C ASN A 104 11.18 16.12 -0.85
N MET A 105 12.49 15.94 -0.72
CA MET A 105 13.08 14.66 -0.34
C MET A 105 12.57 14.11 0.99
N ASP A 106 12.27 14.97 1.97
CA ASP A 106 11.71 14.53 3.24
C ASP A 106 10.26 14.02 3.10
N GLY A 107 9.51 14.54 2.13
CA GLY A 107 8.24 13.98 1.70
C GLY A 107 8.40 12.56 1.16
N LEU A 108 9.37 12.34 0.26
CA LEU A 108 9.68 11.00 -0.24
C LEU A 108 10.12 10.07 0.89
N ARG A 109 10.96 10.53 1.84
CA ARG A 109 11.36 9.73 3.00
C ARG A 109 10.15 9.29 3.84
N LEU A 110 9.18 10.18 4.07
CA LEU A 110 7.98 9.80 4.80
C LEU A 110 7.11 8.79 4.04
N ILE A 111 7.04 8.88 2.72
CA ILE A 111 6.32 7.91 1.90
C ILE A 111 7.03 6.55 1.94
N LEU A 112 8.35 6.51 1.77
CA LEU A 112 9.11 5.27 1.90
C LEU A 112 9.01 4.68 3.31
N ALA A 113 8.94 5.52 4.35
CA ALA A 113 8.68 5.07 5.71
C ALA A 113 7.31 4.39 5.82
N HIS A 114 6.27 4.93 5.17
CA HIS A 114 4.94 4.33 5.12
C HIS A 114 4.99 2.94 4.48
N GLU A 115 5.62 2.82 3.30
CA GLU A 115 5.76 1.52 2.61
C GLU A 115 6.60 0.52 3.41
N LEU A 116 7.64 0.98 4.12
CA LEU A 116 8.43 0.14 5.02
C LEU A 116 7.62 -0.33 6.22
N VAL A 117 6.61 0.42 6.69
CA VAL A 117 5.69 -0.09 7.73
C VAL A 117 4.84 -1.22 7.18
N HIS A 118 4.37 -1.15 5.94
CA HIS A 118 3.69 -2.30 5.32
C HIS A 118 4.62 -3.51 5.18
N ARG A 119 5.91 -3.28 4.86
CA ARG A 119 6.91 -4.34 4.90
C ARG A 119 7.07 -4.94 6.29
N SER A 120 7.18 -4.14 7.35
CA SER A 120 7.32 -4.66 8.71
C SER A 120 6.07 -5.42 9.17
N GLN A 121 4.88 -4.92 8.84
CA GLN A 121 3.61 -5.62 9.05
C GLN A 121 3.63 -6.99 8.36
N HIS A 122 4.10 -7.06 7.10
CA HIS A 122 4.17 -8.31 6.36
C HIS A 122 5.16 -9.31 6.96
N MET A 123 6.28 -8.84 7.54
CA MET A 123 7.24 -9.70 8.23
C MET A 123 6.74 -10.18 9.60
N ALA A 124 6.01 -9.32 10.32
CA ALA A 124 5.47 -9.64 11.64
C ALA A 124 4.24 -10.56 11.55
N ASP A 125 3.35 -10.31 10.59
CA ASP A 125 2.12 -11.07 10.38
C ASP A 125 1.81 -11.21 8.89
N GLY A 126 2.52 -12.08 8.19
CA GLY A 126 2.27 -12.33 6.77
C GLY A 126 0.92 -13.00 6.47
N SER A 127 0.25 -13.54 7.49
CA SER A 127 -1.05 -14.21 7.33
C SER A 127 -2.15 -13.21 6.97
N ILE A 128 -2.10 -11.99 7.50
CA ILE A 128 -3.09 -10.95 7.20
C ILE A 128 -3.03 -10.50 5.73
N PHE A 129 -1.82 -10.41 5.16
CA PHE A 129 -1.62 -10.09 3.74
C PHE A 129 -2.12 -11.23 2.85
N SER A 130 -1.79 -12.46 3.21
CA SER A 130 -2.28 -13.66 2.51
C SER A 130 -3.81 -13.77 2.54
N HIS A 131 -4.43 -13.43 3.67
CA HIS A 131 -5.88 -13.42 3.81
C HIS A 131 -6.53 -12.33 2.95
N LEU A 132 -5.98 -11.11 2.96
CA LEU A 132 -6.45 -10.02 2.09
C LEU A 132 -6.34 -10.38 0.60
N ASP A 133 -5.22 -10.97 0.20
CA ASP A 133 -4.96 -11.42 -1.17
C ASP A 133 -5.95 -12.53 -1.60
N ASN A 134 -6.27 -13.46 -0.69
CA ASN A 134 -7.31 -14.47 -0.92
C ASN A 134 -8.71 -13.86 -1.08
N LEU A 135 -9.06 -12.85 -0.26
CA LEU A 135 -10.33 -12.13 -0.40
C LEU A 135 -10.40 -11.39 -1.73
N LEU A 136 -9.34 -10.68 -2.12
CA LEU A 136 -9.27 -9.96 -3.40
C LEU A 136 -9.44 -10.92 -4.58
N ARG A 137 -8.73 -12.07 -4.55
CA ARG A 137 -8.89 -13.12 -5.57
C ARG A 137 -10.32 -13.64 -5.63
N GLN A 138 -10.96 -13.92 -4.49
CA GLN A 138 -12.34 -14.38 -4.46
C GLN A 138 -13.31 -13.34 -5.05
N ALA A 139 -13.12 -12.05 -4.73
CA ALA A 139 -13.94 -10.98 -5.28
C ALA A 139 -13.82 -10.92 -6.81
N ILE A 140 -12.61 -11.02 -7.34
CA ILE A 140 -12.38 -10.97 -8.79
C ILE A 140 -12.94 -12.20 -9.49
N MET A 141 -12.73 -13.41 -8.96
CA MET A 141 -13.32 -14.63 -9.51
C MET A 141 -14.86 -14.59 -9.51
N GLU A 142 -15.47 -13.98 -8.49
CA GLU A 142 -16.92 -13.81 -8.46
C GLU A 142 -17.41 -12.80 -9.51
N MET A 143 -16.65 -11.72 -9.75
CA MET A 143 -16.93 -10.76 -10.82
C MET A 143 -16.78 -11.38 -12.22
N GLN A 144 -15.85 -12.33 -12.39
CA GLN A 144 -15.63 -13.09 -13.63
C GLN A 144 -16.70 -14.14 -13.93
N SER A 145 -17.53 -14.50 -12.95
CA SER A 145 -18.52 -15.56 -13.15
C SER A 145 -19.63 -15.14 -14.11
N ASP A 146 -20.15 -16.12 -14.87
CA ASP A 146 -21.26 -15.93 -15.84
C ASP A 146 -22.48 -15.23 -15.22
N THR A 147 -22.68 -15.39 -13.91
CA THR A 147 -23.69 -14.70 -13.12
C THR A 147 -23.06 -14.09 -11.88
N THR A 148 -22.54 -12.87 -12.00
CA THR A 148 -21.93 -12.13 -10.88
C THR A 148 -22.89 -12.01 -9.70
N ASN A 149 -22.53 -12.61 -8.55
CA ASN A 149 -23.27 -12.41 -7.31
C ASN A 149 -22.79 -11.15 -6.58
N ILE A 150 -23.44 -10.01 -6.86
CA ILE A 150 -23.10 -8.71 -6.28
C ILE A 150 -23.15 -8.71 -4.74
N LEU A 151 -24.08 -9.47 -4.13
CA LEU A 151 -24.14 -9.58 -2.67
C LEU A 151 -22.90 -10.29 -2.11
N ARG A 152 -22.41 -11.33 -2.78
CA ARG A 152 -21.19 -12.03 -2.38
C ARG A 152 -19.95 -11.16 -2.53
N VAL A 153 -19.83 -10.47 -3.67
CA VAL A 153 -18.74 -9.49 -3.91
C VAL A 153 -18.72 -8.46 -2.77
N ARG A 154 -19.88 -7.87 -2.46
CA ARG A 154 -20.01 -6.91 -1.35
C ARG A 154 -19.56 -7.50 0.00
N LEU A 155 -20.00 -8.71 0.35
CA LEU A 155 -19.63 -9.36 1.61
C LEU A 155 -18.12 -9.64 1.73
N ILE A 156 -17.45 -9.93 0.61
CA ILE A 156 -15.99 -10.10 0.58
C ILE A 156 -15.30 -8.77 0.90
N PHE A 157 -15.75 -7.69 0.26
CA PHE A 157 -15.18 -6.37 0.50
C PHE A 157 -15.46 -5.81 1.90
N GLU A 158 -16.63 -6.13 2.49
CA GLU A 158 -16.92 -5.84 3.91
C GLU A 158 -15.94 -6.55 4.86
N GLN A 159 -15.39 -7.71 4.48
CA GLN A 159 -14.33 -8.40 5.24
C GLN A 159 -12.94 -7.79 5.00
N MET A 160 -12.64 -7.31 3.79
CA MET A 160 -11.37 -6.66 3.47
C MET A 160 -11.21 -5.31 4.19
N GLN A 161 -12.31 -4.57 4.35
CA GLN A 161 -12.29 -3.22 4.89
C GLN A 161 -11.60 -3.08 6.27
N PRO A 162 -11.96 -3.87 7.31
CA PRO A 162 -11.32 -3.74 8.62
C PRO A 162 -9.82 -4.07 8.59
N ILE A 163 -9.40 -5.02 7.74
CA ILE A 163 -7.98 -5.37 7.55
C ILE A 163 -7.22 -4.18 6.96
N MET A 164 -7.71 -3.64 5.84
CA MET A 164 -7.10 -2.47 5.20
C MET A 164 -7.05 -1.28 6.15
N THR A 165 -8.12 -1.05 6.92
CA THR A 165 -8.17 0.01 7.93
C THR A 165 -7.06 -0.16 8.96
N LEU A 166 -6.84 -1.37 9.46
CA LEU A 166 -5.77 -1.63 10.43
C LEU A 166 -4.38 -1.36 9.83
N LEU A 167 -4.09 -1.94 8.65
CA LEU A 167 -2.77 -1.84 8.01
C LEU A 167 -2.40 -0.39 7.72
N GLU A 168 -3.32 0.35 7.09
CA GLU A 168 -3.13 1.74 6.69
C GLU A 168 -3.12 2.69 7.88
N SER A 169 -3.97 2.46 8.89
CA SER A 169 -3.96 3.25 10.12
C SER A 169 -2.65 3.09 10.89
N HIS A 170 -2.07 1.88 10.91
CA HIS A 170 -0.79 1.66 11.55
C HIS A 170 0.35 2.33 10.77
N ALA A 171 0.38 2.19 9.44
CA ALA A 171 1.36 2.88 8.59
C ALA A 171 1.26 4.42 8.73
N ALA A 172 0.04 4.97 8.68
CA ALA A 172 -0.21 6.40 8.87
C ALA A 172 0.15 6.91 10.27
N TYR A 173 -0.09 6.10 11.32
CA TYR A 173 0.30 6.44 12.69
C TYR A 173 1.83 6.57 12.82
N ILE A 174 2.59 5.61 12.30
CA ILE A 174 4.06 5.64 12.33
C ILE A 174 4.59 6.76 11.45
N GLN A 175 4.04 6.95 10.25
CA GLN A 175 4.37 8.07 9.38
C GLN A 175 4.15 9.42 10.09
N GLY A 176 3.04 9.57 10.82
CA GLY A 176 2.75 10.77 11.63
C GLY A 176 3.76 10.99 12.75
N PHE A 177 4.16 9.93 13.46
CA PHE A 177 5.21 9.96 14.47
C PHE A 177 6.57 10.39 13.88
N LEU A 178 6.97 9.80 12.76
CA LEU A 178 8.24 10.12 12.10
C LEU A 178 8.24 11.53 11.52
N LYS A 179 7.11 12.00 10.99
CA LYS A 179 6.95 13.38 10.53
C LYS A 179 7.21 14.37 11.67
N GLN A 180 6.58 14.15 12.83
CA GLN A 180 6.73 15.05 13.97
C GLN A 180 8.14 15.03 14.57
N THR A 181 8.82 13.89 14.52
CA THR A 181 10.08 13.67 15.24
C THR A 181 11.31 13.94 14.38
N TYR A 182 11.29 13.54 13.10
CA TYR A 182 12.47 13.53 12.24
C TYR A 182 12.30 14.37 10.96
N PHE A 183 11.08 14.51 10.44
CA PHE A 183 10.83 15.15 9.15
C PHE A 183 9.73 16.24 9.23
N PRO A 184 9.89 17.27 10.08
CA PRO A 184 8.82 18.25 10.34
C PRO A 184 8.44 19.09 9.12
N ASP A 185 9.41 19.34 8.23
CA ASP A 185 9.22 20.15 7.01
C ASP A 185 8.70 19.34 5.81
N ALA A 186 8.55 18.02 5.97
CA ALA A 186 8.10 17.14 4.90
C ALA A 186 6.68 17.49 4.44
N ARG A 187 6.54 17.65 3.12
CA ARG A 187 5.25 17.83 2.46
C ARG A 187 4.84 16.47 1.91
N VAL A 188 3.64 16.02 2.21
CA VAL A 188 3.12 14.79 1.61
C VAL A 188 1.91 15.22 0.81
N GLU A 189 2.10 15.31 -0.51
CA GLU A 189 0.97 15.49 -1.41
C GLU A 189 0.15 14.20 -1.44
N THR A 190 -1.14 14.32 -1.75
CA THR A 190 -2.16 13.34 -1.38
C THR A 190 -1.80 11.94 -1.88
N HIS A 191 -1.49 11.02 -0.97
CA HIS A 191 -1.10 9.65 -1.31
C HIS A 191 -2.31 8.85 -1.82
N PHE A 192 -2.09 8.11 -2.90
CA PHE A 192 -3.09 7.25 -3.52
C PHE A 192 -3.09 5.86 -2.90
N ASN A 193 -4.22 5.46 -2.32
CA ASN A 193 -4.40 4.12 -1.77
C ASN A 193 -5.07 3.20 -2.79
N ILE A 194 -4.36 2.14 -3.21
CA ILE A 194 -4.81 1.18 -4.24
C ILE A 194 -6.07 0.42 -3.80
N ALA A 195 -6.18 0.05 -2.52
CA ALA A 195 -7.39 -0.62 -2.01
C ALA A 195 -8.62 0.30 -2.07
N SER A 196 -8.43 1.60 -1.81
CA SER A 196 -9.48 2.61 -1.93
C SER A 196 -9.95 2.76 -3.37
N LEU A 197 -9.06 2.62 -4.35
CA LEU A 197 -9.40 2.58 -5.77
C LEU A 197 -10.21 1.31 -6.09
N LEU A 198 -9.72 0.13 -5.72
CA LEU A 198 -10.39 -1.14 -5.98
C LEU A 198 -11.83 -1.15 -5.43
N MET A 199 -12.05 -0.59 -4.24
CA MET A 199 -13.39 -0.42 -3.64
C MET A 199 -14.29 0.58 -4.39
N ARG A 200 -13.72 1.64 -4.98
CA ARG A 200 -14.51 2.61 -5.77
C ARG A 200 -14.99 2.01 -7.09
N LEU A 201 -14.21 1.11 -7.69
CA LEU A 201 -14.53 0.52 -9.00
C LEU A 201 -15.80 -0.33 -8.98
N ILE A 202 -16.07 -0.98 -7.87
CA ILE A 202 -17.24 -1.85 -7.66
C ILE A 202 -18.46 -1.08 -7.12
N GLY A 203 -18.42 0.26 -7.11
CA GLY A 203 -19.53 1.10 -6.65
C GLY A 203 -19.78 1.05 -5.14
N MET A 204 -18.84 0.54 -4.34
CA MET A 204 -18.97 0.61 -2.89
C MET A 204 -18.71 2.04 -2.42
N PRO A 205 -19.58 2.59 -1.52
CA PRO A 205 -19.40 3.94 -1.02
C PRO A 205 -18.02 4.06 -0.37
N LYS A 206 -17.40 5.24 -0.50
CA LYS A 206 -16.14 5.60 0.16
C LYS A 206 -16.33 5.46 1.68
N ILE A 207 -16.04 4.29 2.25
CA ILE A 207 -16.11 4.10 3.70
C ILE A 207 -14.77 4.53 4.29
N ALA A 208 -14.67 5.85 4.51
CA ALA A 208 -13.55 6.56 5.12
C ALA A 208 -12.18 6.42 4.43
N GLN A 209 -11.26 7.33 4.72
CA GLN A 209 -9.85 7.05 4.52
C GLN A 209 -9.52 5.89 5.48
N TYR A 210 -8.73 4.90 5.07
CA TYR A 210 -8.34 3.76 5.92
C TYR A 210 -7.51 4.14 7.17
N THR A 211 -7.57 5.41 7.59
CA THR A 211 -6.95 6.03 8.75
C THR A 211 -7.90 6.18 9.94
N ASP A 212 -9.18 5.80 9.81
CA ASP A 212 -10.14 5.88 10.92
C ASP A 212 -9.77 4.98 12.12
N GLY A 213 -8.89 3.99 11.91
CA GLY A 213 -8.32 3.14 12.94
C GLY A 213 -7.17 3.76 13.72
N ILE A 214 -6.67 4.95 13.36
CA ILE A 214 -5.53 5.60 14.04
C ILE A 214 -5.71 5.70 15.56
N PRO A 215 -6.89 6.09 16.11
CA PRO A 215 -7.08 6.16 17.55
C PRO A 215 -6.88 4.80 18.25
N GLN A 216 -7.34 3.71 17.65
CA GLN A 216 -7.17 2.36 18.19
C GLN A 216 -5.71 1.90 18.12
N VAL A 217 -5.05 2.13 16.97
CA VAL A 217 -3.61 1.87 16.81
C VAL A 217 -2.81 2.65 17.84
N ALA A 218 -3.09 3.95 18.01
CA ALA A 218 -2.36 4.80 18.96
C ALA A 218 -2.54 4.33 20.41
N ALA A 219 -3.72 3.84 20.79
CA ALA A 219 -3.97 3.27 22.11
C ALA A 219 -3.23 1.93 22.31
N ALA A 220 -3.22 1.07 21.30
CA ALA A 220 -2.51 -0.20 21.33
C ALA A 220 -0.98 0.00 21.40
N ALA A 221 -0.43 0.90 20.59
CA ALA A 221 0.99 1.27 20.61
C ALA A 221 1.41 1.82 21.98
N LYS A 222 0.63 2.72 22.58
CA LYS A 222 0.90 3.26 23.93
C LYS A 222 0.86 2.22 25.04
N SER A 223 0.06 1.16 24.87
CA SER A 223 -0.08 0.09 25.85
C SER A 223 0.86 -1.09 25.61
N GLY A 224 1.66 -1.06 24.52
CA GLY A 224 2.57 -2.14 24.16
C GLY A 224 1.84 -3.40 23.65
N ASN A 225 0.64 -3.26 23.10
CA ASN A 225 -0.20 -4.39 22.66
C ASN A 225 -0.57 -4.28 21.18
N ILE A 226 0.32 -3.75 20.32
CA ILE A 226 -0.01 -3.53 18.91
C ILE A 226 -0.31 -4.85 18.19
N GLU A 227 0.39 -5.93 18.56
CA GLU A 227 0.25 -7.28 18.03
C GLU A 227 -1.17 -7.83 18.27
N SER A 228 -1.82 -7.43 19.36
CA SER A 228 -3.19 -7.87 19.67
C SER A 228 -4.22 -7.41 18.63
N LEU A 229 -3.95 -6.31 17.91
CA LEU A 229 -4.82 -5.84 16.84
C LEU A 229 -4.78 -6.76 15.60
N TYR A 230 -3.65 -7.43 15.38
CA TYR A 230 -3.40 -8.28 14.22
C TYR A 230 -3.91 -9.71 14.43
N ALA A 231 -3.85 -10.21 15.66
CA ALA A 231 -4.31 -11.55 16.03
C ALA A 231 -5.79 -11.85 15.69
N GLY A 232 -6.63 -10.82 15.51
CA GLY A 232 -8.03 -10.98 15.13
C GLY A 232 -8.28 -11.23 13.64
N PHE A 233 -7.26 -11.11 12.79
CA PHE A 233 -7.38 -11.20 11.33
C PHE A 233 -6.58 -12.35 10.70
N GLY A 234 -5.65 -12.95 11.45
CA GLY A 234 -4.86 -14.11 11.02
C GLY A 234 -5.58 -15.43 11.29
N SER A 235 -6.57 -15.77 10.47
CA SER A 235 -7.20 -17.11 10.47
C SER A 235 -7.72 -17.51 9.09
#